data_AF-A4BKW3-F1
#
_entry.id   AF-A4BKW3-F1
#
_cell.length_a   1.000
_cell.length_b   1.000
_cell.length_c   1.000
_cell.angle_alpha   90.00
_cell.angle_beta   90.00
_cell.angle_gamma   90.00
#
_symmetry.space_group_name_H-M   'P 1'
#
loop_
_entity.id
_entity.type
_entity.pdbx_description
1 polymer ?
#
loop_
_entity_poly.entity_id
_entity_poly.type
_entity_poly.pdbx_seq_one_letter_code
_entity_poly.pdbx_strand_id
1 'polypeptide(L)'
;VSGVRLSALYGRSHNVKGLNFSVLGLSDIDNFTGLNLGLFYGANRTRTSMKGFELGLANFNGGTAKGADVGLVNYTEGNFTGAQLGLFNYAGSLNGLQFGFMNATNHINKGIQIGLINFDRSGTFVSKDLPVFPIVNARF
;
A
#
# COMPACT_ATOMS: atom_id res chain seq x y z
N VAL A 1 -20.21 2.42 -7.75
CA VAL A 1 -20.82 2.82 -6.46
C VAL A 1 -20.29 4.18 -6.09
N SER A 2 -21.19 5.14 -5.82
CA SER A 2 -20.84 6.43 -5.24
C SER A 2 -21.61 6.57 -3.93
N GLY A 3 -20.92 6.54 -2.79
CA GLY A 3 -21.57 6.50 -1.47
C GLY A 3 -20.91 5.49 -0.51
N VAL A 4 -21.72 4.75 0.23
CA VAL A 4 -21.26 3.74 1.20
C VAL A 4 -21.42 2.33 0.62
N ARG A 5 -20.41 1.49 0.79
CA ARG A 5 -20.43 0.08 0.40
C ARG A 5 -20.04 -0.79 1.60
N LEU A 6 -20.80 -1.86 1.81
CA LEU A 6 -20.52 -2.88 2.81
C LEU A 6 -20.30 -4.22 2.10
N SER A 7 -19.19 -4.89 2.37
CA SER A 7 -18.89 -6.24 1.87
C SER A 7 -18.65 -7.17 3.06
N ALA A 8 -19.54 -8.14 3.23
CA ALA A 8 -19.43 -9.11 4.32
C ALA A 8 -18.37 -10.19 4.05
N LEU A 9 -18.35 -10.78 2.85
CA LEU A 9 -17.50 -11.94 2.50
C LEU A 9 -16.66 -11.74 1.23
N TYR A 10 -17.30 -11.41 0.12
CA TYR A 10 -16.61 -11.03 -1.11
C TYR A 10 -17.50 -10.05 -1.86
N GLY A 11 -16.91 -8.99 -2.37
CA GLY A 11 -17.61 -8.09 -3.26
C GLY A 11 -16.64 -7.58 -4.30
N ARG A 12 -17.03 -7.72 -5.58
CA ARG A 12 -16.33 -7.10 -6.70
C ARG A 12 -17.04 -5.84 -7.16
N SER A 13 -16.31 -4.78 -7.49
CA SER A 13 -16.89 -3.56 -8.06
C SER A 13 -15.90 -2.84 -8.95
N HIS A 14 -16.34 -2.35 -10.10
CA HIS A 14 -15.42 -1.66 -11.02
C HIS A 14 -14.96 -0.31 -10.46
N ASN A 15 -15.91 0.55 -10.07
CA ASN A 15 -15.62 1.89 -9.57
C ASN A 15 -16.34 2.13 -8.24
N VAL A 16 -15.60 2.53 -7.22
CA VAL A 16 -16.15 2.90 -5.91
C VAL A 16 -15.59 4.24 -5.49
N LYS A 17 -16.48 5.20 -5.23
CA LYS A 17 -16.15 6.52 -4.69
C LYS A 17 -16.90 6.74 -3.38
N GLY A 18 -16.19 6.88 -2.26
CA GLY A 18 -16.78 7.11 -0.95
C GLY A 18 -16.21 6.18 0.12
N LEU A 19 -17.09 5.60 0.94
CA LEU A 19 -16.71 4.74 2.06
C LEU A 19 -16.94 3.27 1.69
N ASN A 20 -15.94 2.43 1.87
CA ASN A 20 -16.06 0.99 1.73
C ASN A 20 -15.70 0.30 3.04
N PHE A 21 -16.51 -0.67 3.46
CA PHE A 21 -16.28 -1.48 4.65
C PHE A 21 -16.20 -2.95 4.26
N SER A 22 -15.10 -3.61 4.61
CA SER A 22 -14.83 -5.04 4.36
C SER A 22 -14.76 -5.74 5.72
N VAL A 23 -15.71 -6.59 6.09
CA VAL A 23 -15.80 -7.08 7.50
C VAL A 23 -15.15 -8.45 7.69
N LEU A 24 -15.47 -9.45 6.89
CA LEU A 24 -14.92 -10.81 7.00
C LEU A 24 -14.45 -11.32 5.64
N GLY A 25 -13.98 -10.41 4.79
CA GLY A 25 -13.92 -10.65 3.37
C GLY A 25 -12.90 -9.85 2.59
N LEU A 26 -12.70 -10.28 1.34
CA LEU A 26 -11.88 -9.56 0.38
C LEU A 26 -12.76 -8.56 -0.37
N SER A 27 -12.42 -7.28 -0.28
CA SER A 27 -13.00 -6.27 -1.17
C SER A 27 -12.13 -6.14 -2.41
N ASP A 28 -12.71 -6.40 -3.59
CA ASP A 28 -11.99 -6.38 -4.87
C ASP A 28 -12.56 -5.26 -5.76
N ILE A 29 -11.78 -4.19 -5.93
CA ILE A 29 -12.21 -2.96 -6.61
C ILE A 29 -11.24 -2.64 -7.75
N ASP A 30 -11.72 -2.24 -8.93
CA ASP A 30 -10.77 -1.85 -9.99
C ASP A 30 -10.22 -0.43 -9.74
N ASN A 31 -11.11 0.55 -9.52
CA ASN A 31 -10.76 1.91 -9.14
C ASN A 31 -11.49 2.36 -7.87
N PHE A 32 -10.69 2.74 -6.87
CA PHE A 32 -11.18 3.18 -5.58
C PHE A 32 -10.82 4.65 -5.33
N THR A 33 -11.77 5.43 -4.80
CA THR A 33 -11.51 6.78 -4.29
C THR A 33 -12.25 7.04 -2.99
N GLY A 34 -11.54 7.16 -1.87
CA GLY A 34 -12.13 7.49 -0.57
C GLY A 34 -11.50 6.75 0.60
N LEU A 35 -12.32 6.19 1.51
CA LEU A 35 -11.86 5.43 2.68
C LEU A 35 -12.27 3.95 2.57
N ASN A 36 -11.29 3.05 2.56
CA ASN A 36 -11.49 1.61 2.48
C ASN A 36 -11.10 0.96 3.82
N LEU A 37 -12.08 0.44 4.55
CA LEU A 37 -11.92 -0.02 5.93
C LEU A 37 -12.21 -1.53 6.02
N GLY A 38 -11.13 -2.31 6.01
CA GLY A 38 -11.07 -3.72 6.36
C GLY A 38 -11.11 -3.89 7.88
N LEU A 39 -12.26 -4.27 8.41
CA LEU A 39 -12.48 -4.61 9.83
C LEU A 39 -12.23 -6.11 10.04
N PHE A 40 -11.93 -6.53 11.26
CA PHE A 40 -11.66 -7.93 11.65
C PHE A 40 -10.65 -8.65 10.74
N TYR A 41 -11.12 -9.40 9.73
CA TYR A 41 -10.31 -10.16 8.78
C TYR A 41 -10.34 -9.56 7.36
N GLY A 42 -10.84 -8.35 7.21
CA GLY A 42 -10.97 -7.66 5.93
C GLY A 42 -9.62 -7.38 5.28
N ALA A 43 -9.49 -7.83 4.04
CA ALA A 43 -8.40 -7.46 3.14
C ALA A 43 -8.94 -6.62 1.99
N ASN A 44 -8.13 -5.68 1.54
CA ASN A 44 -8.48 -4.77 0.46
C ASN A 44 -7.64 -5.10 -0.77
N ARG A 45 -8.28 -5.17 -1.93
CA ARG A 45 -7.61 -5.31 -3.23
C ARG A 45 -8.13 -4.24 -4.17
N THR A 46 -7.25 -3.35 -4.61
CA THR A 46 -7.52 -2.43 -5.71
C THR A 46 -6.67 -2.77 -6.92
N ARG A 47 -7.27 -3.06 -8.07
CA ARG A 47 -6.53 -3.61 -9.22
C ARG A 47 -5.80 -2.57 -10.05
N THR A 48 -6.40 -1.40 -10.24
CA THR A 48 -5.91 -0.41 -11.22
C THR A 48 -5.47 0.88 -10.53
N SER A 49 -6.37 1.53 -9.79
CA SER A 49 -6.09 2.84 -9.22
C SER A 49 -6.74 2.99 -7.84
N MET A 50 -5.92 3.13 -6.81
CA MET A 50 -6.35 3.47 -5.47
C MET A 50 -6.02 4.92 -5.17
N LYS A 51 -7.01 5.69 -4.70
CA LYS A 51 -6.82 7.05 -4.21
C LYS A 51 -7.53 7.25 -2.86
N GLY A 52 -6.77 7.42 -1.79
CA GLY A 52 -7.33 7.73 -0.47
C GLY A 52 -6.67 6.95 0.64
N PHE A 53 -7.47 6.43 1.56
CA PHE A 53 -6.97 5.73 2.74
C PHE A 53 -7.48 4.29 2.74
N GLU A 54 -6.58 3.32 2.90
CA GLU A 54 -6.92 1.92 3.10
C GLU A 54 -6.43 1.46 4.48
N LEU A 55 -7.32 0.84 5.25
CA LEU A 55 -7.00 0.14 6.48
C LEU A 55 -7.44 -1.32 6.32
N GLY A 56 -6.60 -2.28 6.69
CA GLY A 56 -6.99 -3.69 6.64
C GLY A 56 -5.87 -4.60 7.14
N LEU A 57 -6.12 -5.91 7.25
CA LEU A 57 -5.04 -6.85 7.53
C LEU A 57 -4.00 -6.84 6.41
N ALA A 58 -4.48 -6.79 5.17
CA ALA A 58 -3.65 -6.64 3.98
C ALA A 58 -4.31 -5.71 2.97
N ASN A 59 -3.50 -4.83 2.38
CA ASN A 59 -3.89 -3.94 1.29
C ASN A 59 -3.07 -4.28 0.04
N PHE A 60 -3.74 -4.64 -1.05
CA PHE A 60 -3.13 -5.07 -2.31
C PHE A 60 -3.54 -4.14 -3.46
N ASN A 61 -2.58 -3.37 -3.97
CA ASN A 61 -2.74 -2.40 -5.03
C ASN A 61 -2.00 -2.88 -6.29
N GLY A 62 -2.73 -3.33 -7.31
CA GLY A 62 -2.14 -3.89 -8.55
C GLY A 62 -1.59 -2.85 -9.53
N GLY A 63 -1.99 -1.59 -9.40
CA GLY A 63 -1.56 -0.51 -10.29
C GLY A 63 -0.94 0.64 -9.52
N THR A 64 -1.57 1.82 -9.62
CA THR A 64 -1.12 3.01 -8.90
C THR A 64 -1.91 3.20 -7.62
N ALA A 65 -1.23 3.56 -6.54
CA ALA A 65 -1.82 3.84 -5.24
C ALA A 65 -1.38 5.23 -4.77
N LYS A 66 -2.34 6.08 -4.39
CA LYS A 66 -2.09 7.43 -3.89
C LYS A 66 -2.85 7.69 -2.59
N GLY A 67 -2.11 7.85 -1.50
CA GLY A 67 -2.66 8.20 -0.19
C GLY A 67 -1.98 7.40 0.92
N ALA A 68 -2.75 6.69 1.74
CA ALA A 68 -2.19 5.95 2.86
C ALA A 68 -2.74 4.53 2.97
N ASP A 69 -1.83 3.56 3.10
CA ASP A 69 -2.15 2.16 3.30
C ASP A 69 -1.68 1.77 4.70
N VAL A 70 -2.59 1.31 5.54
CA VAL A 70 -2.31 0.89 6.92
C VAL A 70 -2.75 -0.56 7.09
N GLY A 71 -1.84 -1.44 7.49
CA GLY A 71 -2.14 -2.86 7.65
C GLY A 71 -0.95 -3.69 8.06
N LEU A 72 -1.11 -5.00 8.24
CA LEU A 72 0.04 -5.87 8.51
C LEU A 72 0.91 -5.99 7.25
N VAL A 73 0.25 -6.09 6.09
CA VAL A 73 0.91 -6.18 4.78
C VAL A 73 0.33 -5.12 3.85
N ASN A 74 1.18 -4.24 3.33
CA ASN A 74 0.81 -3.31 2.27
C ASN A 74 1.64 -3.64 1.03
N TYR A 75 0.98 -3.90 -0.09
CA TYR A 75 1.65 -4.28 -1.32
C TYR A 75 1.10 -3.44 -2.46
N THR A 76 1.96 -2.67 -3.11
CA THR A 76 1.66 -1.97 -4.36
C THR A 76 2.57 -2.48 -5.46
N GLU A 77 2.02 -3.10 -6.50
CA GLU A 77 2.80 -3.64 -7.61
C GLU A 77 3.45 -2.53 -8.44
N GLY A 78 2.69 -1.47 -8.72
CA GLY A 78 3.14 -0.32 -9.51
C GLY A 78 3.68 0.82 -8.66
N ASN A 79 3.14 2.02 -8.89
CA ASN A 79 3.63 3.25 -8.25
C ASN A 79 2.83 3.56 -7.00
N PHE A 80 3.51 3.68 -5.87
CA PHE A 80 2.93 4.14 -4.61
C PHE A 80 3.32 5.60 -4.34
N THR A 81 2.35 6.44 -3.95
CA THR A 81 2.58 7.83 -3.53
C THR A 81 1.87 8.13 -2.21
N GLY A 82 2.60 8.45 -1.16
CA GLY A 82 2.04 8.78 0.16
C GLY A 82 2.68 7.99 1.30
N ALA A 83 1.91 7.29 2.14
CA ALA A 83 2.45 6.56 3.30
C ALA A 83 1.95 5.10 3.40
N GLN A 84 2.87 4.12 3.42
CA GLN A 84 2.56 2.73 3.79
C GLN A 84 3.02 2.48 5.23
N LEU A 85 2.11 2.08 6.11
CA LEU A 85 2.38 1.79 7.52
C LEU A 85 1.99 0.34 7.81
N GLY A 86 2.95 -0.50 8.17
CA GLY A 86 2.67 -1.90 8.41
C GLY A 86 3.84 -2.74 8.88
N LEU A 87 3.65 -4.04 9.08
CA LEU A 87 4.79 -4.92 9.37
C LEU A 87 5.65 -5.11 8.11
N PHE A 88 4.98 -5.30 6.97
CA PHE A 88 5.61 -5.48 5.67
C PHE A 88 5.03 -4.48 4.67
N ASN A 89 5.90 -3.70 4.04
CA ASN A 89 5.52 -2.77 2.98
C ASN A 89 6.30 -3.08 1.70
N TYR A 90 5.60 -3.09 0.57
CA TYR A 90 6.19 -3.19 -0.75
C TYR A 90 5.57 -2.18 -1.72
N ALA A 91 6.42 -1.57 -2.55
CA ALA A 91 6.00 -0.78 -3.71
C ALA A 91 6.86 -1.13 -4.92
N GLY A 92 6.31 -1.10 -6.15
CA GLY A 92 7.14 -1.14 -7.35
C GLY A 92 8.06 0.08 -7.41
N SER A 93 7.47 1.27 -7.39
CA SER A 93 8.19 2.54 -7.21
C SER A 93 7.61 3.33 -6.05
N LEU A 94 8.47 3.86 -5.18
CA LEU A 94 8.08 4.62 -3.99
C LEU A 94 8.23 6.14 -4.19
N ASN A 95 7.15 6.87 -3.96
CA ASN A 95 7.11 8.33 -3.83
C ASN A 95 6.50 8.72 -2.47
N GLY A 96 7.23 8.55 -1.37
CA GLY A 96 6.71 8.84 -0.03
C GLY A 96 7.38 8.06 1.09
N LEU A 97 6.59 7.65 2.09
CA LEU A 97 7.04 6.98 3.31
C LEU A 97 6.65 5.50 3.30
N GLN A 98 7.57 4.62 3.67
CA GLN A 98 7.26 3.28 4.16
C GLN A 98 7.76 3.16 5.60
N PHE A 99 6.89 2.79 6.53
CA PHE A 99 7.25 2.55 7.93
C PHE A 99 6.82 1.15 8.32
N GLY A 100 7.77 0.34 8.78
CA GLY A 100 7.48 -1.04 9.14
C GLY A 100 8.66 -1.85 9.63
N PHE A 101 8.43 -3.14 9.88
CA PHE A 101 9.52 -4.05 10.23
C PHE A 101 10.41 -4.32 9.01
N MET A 102 9.78 -4.59 7.85
CA MET A 102 10.43 -4.67 6.55
C MET A 102 9.76 -3.76 5.53
N ASN A 103 10.60 -3.04 4.79
CA ASN A 103 10.19 -2.19 3.69
C ASN A 103 10.94 -2.62 2.44
N ALA A 104 10.26 -2.67 1.30
CA ALA A 104 10.85 -3.06 0.04
C ALA A 104 10.33 -2.23 -1.12
N THR A 105 11.21 -1.92 -2.06
CA THR A 105 10.83 -1.31 -3.33
C THR A 105 11.75 -1.75 -4.46
N ASN A 106 11.30 -1.67 -5.72
CA ASN A 106 12.24 -1.77 -6.83
C ASN A 106 13.04 -0.48 -7.02
N HIS A 107 12.44 0.66 -6.70
CA HIS A 107 13.10 1.96 -6.80
C HIS A 107 12.43 2.99 -5.87
N ILE A 108 13.21 3.74 -5.08
CA ILE A 108 12.72 4.97 -4.45
C ILE A 108 12.90 6.11 -5.45
N ASN A 109 11.82 6.71 -5.93
CA ASN A 109 11.91 7.95 -6.73
C ASN A 109 12.21 9.14 -5.82
N LYS A 110 11.41 9.27 -4.77
CA LYS A 110 11.53 10.31 -3.74
C LYS A 110 10.82 9.87 -2.48
N GLY A 111 11.54 9.67 -1.38
CA GLY A 111 10.92 9.10 -0.19
C GLY A 111 11.89 8.56 0.84
N ILE A 112 11.31 7.97 1.87
CA ILE A 112 12.02 7.40 3.01
C ILE A 112 11.39 6.05 3.35
N GLN A 113 12.20 5.04 3.59
CA GLN A 113 11.83 3.79 4.24
C GLN A 113 12.41 3.80 5.66
N ILE A 114 11.62 3.43 6.65
CA ILE A 114 12.03 3.35 8.05
C ILE A 114 11.61 1.98 8.59
N GLY A 115 12.59 1.17 8.96
CA GLY A 115 12.35 -0.20 9.40
C GLY A 115 13.63 -0.98 9.67
N LEU A 116 13.52 -2.15 10.30
CA LEU A 116 14.70 -2.97 10.58
C LEU A 116 15.42 -3.40 9.30
N ILE A 117 14.65 -3.68 8.25
CA ILE A 117 15.15 -4.05 6.92
C ILE A 117 14.51 -3.11 5.90
N ASN A 118 15.33 -2.36 5.16
CA ASN A 118 14.87 -1.52 4.06
C ASN A 118 15.57 -1.96 2.78
N PHE A 119 14.81 -2.49 1.83
CA PHE A 119 15.28 -2.97 0.54
C PHE A 119 14.90 -1.99 -0.58
N ASP A 120 15.87 -1.61 -1.40
CA ASP A 120 15.70 -0.90 -2.66
C ASP A 120 16.54 -1.61 -3.72
N ARG A 121 15.88 -2.23 -4.71
CA ARG A 121 16.57 -2.94 -5.81
C ARG A 121 17.48 -2.03 -6.63
N SER A 122 17.20 -0.72 -6.67
CA SER A 122 18.03 0.27 -7.35
C SER A 122 19.25 0.73 -6.54
N GLY A 123 19.45 0.12 -5.38
CA GLY A 123 20.49 0.46 -4.43
C GLY A 123 20.03 1.49 -3.40
N THR A 124 20.73 1.50 -2.27
CA THR A 124 20.44 2.36 -1.12
C THR A 124 21.01 3.76 -1.31
N PHE A 125 20.64 4.66 -0.40
CA PHE A 125 21.20 6.01 -0.34
C PHE A 125 22.72 6.06 -0.11
N VAL A 126 23.31 4.98 0.42
CA VAL A 126 24.76 4.86 0.67
C VAL A 126 25.50 4.37 -0.56
N SER A 127 24.97 3.33 -1.23
CA SER A 127 25.60 2.76 -2.42
C SER A 127 24.58 2.10 -3.34
N LYS A 128 24.82 2.22 -4.65
CA LYS A 128 24.04 1.55 -5.70
C LYS A 128 24.19 0.03 -5.67
N ASP A 129 25.30 -0.47 -5.14
CA ASP A 129 25.60 -1.91 -5.07
C ASP A 129 25.06 -2.57 -3.80
N LEU A 130 24.56 -1.78 -2.86
CA LEU A 130 23.99 -2.25 -1.60
C LEU A 130 22.46 -2.11 -1.66
N PRO A 131 21.71 -3.20 -1.84
CA PRO A 131 20.25 -3.13 -1.99
C PRO A 131 19.50 -3.15 -0.66
N VAL A 132 20.16 -3.39 0.48
CA VAL A 132 19.55 -3.43 1.81
C VAL A 132 20.28 -2.47 2.75
N PHE A 133 19.53 -1.66 3.48
CA PHE A 133 20.08 -0.86 4.58
C PHE A 133 19.19 -0.95 5.84
N PRO A 134 19.78 -1.12 7.03
CA PRO A 134 19.01 -1.20 8.26
C PRO A 134 18.52 0.18 8.70
N ILE A 135 17.42 0.20 9.45
CA ILE A 135 16.84 1.37 10.14
C ILE A 135 16.23 2.41 9.20
N VAL A 136 16.98 3.00 8.26
CA VAL A 136 16.49 4.05 7.35
C VAL A 136 17.10 3.92 5.95
N ASN A 137 16.32 4.13 4.90
CA ASN A 137 16.80 4.32 3.51
C ASN A 137 16.04 5.49 2.86
N ALA A 138 16.71 6.44 2.20
CA ALA A 138 16.06 7.66 1.70
C ALA A 138 16.60 8.14 0.35
N ARG A 139 15.74 8.76 -0.47
CA ARG A 139 16.15 9.45 -1.72
C ARG A 139 15.31 10.71 -1.90
N PHE A 140 15.92 11.81 -2.35
CA PHE A 140 15.30 13.15 -2.38
C PHE A 140 15.29 13.77 -3.77
#